data_AF-A0A832GUX1-F1
#
_entry.id   AF-A0A832GUX1-F1
#
_cell.length_a   1.000
_cell.length_b   1.000
_cell.length_c   1.000
_cell.angle_alpha   90.00
_cell.angle_beta   90.00
_cell.angle_gamma   90.00
#
_symmetry.space_group_name_H-M   'P 1'
#
loop_
_entity.id
_entity.type
_entity.pdbx_description
1 polymer ?
#
loop_
_entity_poly.entity_id
_entity_poly.type
_entity_poly.pdbx_seq_one_letter_code
_entity_poly.pdbx_strand_id
1 'polypeptide(L)'
;ILTRITQGEGKEGDIEKLEALAYQIKDSSLCGLGQTAPNPVLTTIKYFRDEYEAHIRDKKCPAVYCKKLLTYEIIPEKCTGCMVCKKGCPTKAIEGEKKLPHFIHQDLCIKCGDCYSKCKFDAIKVY
;
A
#
# COMPACT_ATOMS: atom_id res chain seq x y z
N ILE A 1 1.35 9.98 13.32
CA ILE A 1 0.03 9.62 12.76
C ILE A 1 0.19 9.07 11.35
N LEU A 2 0.72 9.86 10.41
CA LEU A 2 0.90 9.42 9.01
C LEU A 2 1.63 8.08 8.85
N THR A 3 2.74 7.86 9.58
CA THR A 3 3.46 6.57 9.60
C THR A 3 2.58 5.38 9.97
N ARG A 4 1.60 5.59 10.86
CA ARG A 4 0.69 4.54 11.29
C ARG A 4 -0.32 4.23 10.19
N ILE A 5 -0.83 5.25 9.51
CA ILE A 5 -1.71 5.12 8.34
C ILE A 5 -1.01 4.31 7.24
N THR A 6 0.24 4.66 6.89
CA THR A 6 1.01 3.95 5.85
C THR A 6 1.39 2.51 6.22
N GLN A 7 1.26 2.15 7.49
CA GLN A 7 1.49 0.79 7.98
C GLN A 7 0.22 -0.04 8.14
N GLY A 8 -0.95 0.49 7.77
CA GLY A 8 -2.24 -0.19 7.92
C GLY A 8 -2.87 -0.10 9.30
N GLU A 9 -2.24 0.64 10.20
CA GLU A 9 -2.67 0.81 11.59
C GLU A 9 -3.46 2.12 11.78
N GLY A 10 -3.86 2.77 10.68
CA GLY A 10 -4.69 3.98 10.68
C GLY A 10 -6.04 3.78 11.37
N LYS A 11 -6.54 4.84 11.99
CA LYS A 11 -7.79 4.85 12.76
C LYS A 11 -8.72 5.95 12.26
N GLU A 12 -10.03 5.75 12.40
CA GLU A 12 -11.01 6.83 12.21
C GLU A 12 -10.65 8.02 13.10
N GLY A 13 -10.75 9.24 12.57
CA GLY A 13 -10.32 10.46 13.24
C GLY A 13 -8.84 10.84 13.03
N ASP A 14 -8.00 9.97 12.44
CA ASP A 14 -6.59 10.30 12.20
C ASP A 14 -6.41 11.42 11.17
N ILE A 15 -7.31 11.54 10.18
CA ILE A 15 -7.28 12.60 9.16
C ILE A 15 -7.60 13.94 9.82
N GLU A 16 -8.68 14.00 10.58
CA GLU A 16 -9.16 15.21 11.27
C GLU A 16 -8.11 15.67 12.29
N LYS A 17 -7.46 14.72 12.98
CA LYS A 17 -6.35 15.02 13.90
C LYS A 17 -5.11 15.57 13.17
N LEU A 18 -4.79 15.05 11.98
CA LEU A 18 -3.71 15.59 11.16
C LEU A 18 -4.01 17.02 10.70
N GLU A 19 -5.22 17.28 10.21
CA GLU A 19 -5.66 18.61 9.80
C GLU A 19 -5.61 19.61 10.97
N ALA A 20 -6.18 19.24 12.12
CA ALA A 20 -6.19 20.11 13.30
C ALA A 20 -4.77 20.48 13.77
N LEU A 21 -3.87 19.48 13.84
CA LEU A 21 -2.46 19.73 14.18
C LEU A 21 -1.77 20.60 13.14
N ALA A 22 -2.03 20.37 11.85
CA ALA A 22 -1.41 21.13 10.77
C ALA A 22 -1.82 22.61 10.80
N TYR A 23 -3.11 22.91 11.01
CA TYR A 23 -3.58 24.28 11.18
C TYR A 23 -3.00 24.94 12.44
N GLN A 24 -2.99 24.22 13.57
CA GLN A 24 -2.41 24.75 14.81
C GLN A 24 -0.93 25.13 14.63
N ILE A 25 -0.11 24.27 14.03
CA ILE A 25 1.30 24.56 13.75
C ILE A 25 1.44 25.77 12.82
N LYS A 26 0.61 25.83 11.78
CA LYS A 26 0.63 26.93 10.82
C LYS A 26 0.34 28.27 11.47
N ASP A 27 -0.66 28.34 12.34
CA ASP A 27 -1.10 29.59 12.95
C ASP A 27 -0.24 30.00 14.16
N SER A 28 0.36 29.04 14.88
CA SER A 28 1.18 29.31 16.06
C SER A 28 2.66 29.55 15.76
N SER A 29 3.12 29.27 14.53
CA SER A 29 4.55 29.40 14.18
C SER A 29 4.94 30.84 13.88
N LEU A 30 6.04 31.28 14.49
CA LEU A 30 6.58 32.65 14.31
C LEU A 30 7.48 32.79 13.07
N CYS A 31 7.99 31.69 12.52
CA CYS A 31 8.83 31.71 11.32
C CYS A 31 8.06 31.16 10.11
N GLY A 32 8.36 31.70 8.92
CA GLY A 32 7.71 31.27 7.67
C GLY A 32 7.91 29.79 7.34
N LEU A 33 9.02 29.18 7.77
CA LEU A 33 9.23 27.73 7.61
C LEU A 33 8.21 26.93 8.42
N GLY A 34 7.97 27.30 9.69
CA GLY A 34 6.98 26.64 10.53
C GLY A 34 5.55 26.82 10.02
N GLN A 35 5.24 27.99 9.46
CA GLN A 35 3.93 28.27 8.85
C GLN A 35 3.68 27.46 7.57
N THR A 36 4.73 27.17 6.81
CA THR A 36 4.62 26.47 5.51
C THR A 36 4.86 24.96 5.61
N ALA A 37 5.55 24.49 6.66
CA ALA A 37 5.84 23.07 6.87
C ALA A 37 4.61 22.14 6.87
N PRO A 38 3.42 22.55 7.38
CA PRO A 38 2.23 21.69 7.33
C PRO A 38 1.53 21.67 5.97
N ASN A 39 1.88 22.55 5.03
CA ASN A 39 1.18 22.64 3.75
C ASN A 39 1.14 21.32 2.97
N PRO A 40 2.21 20.50 2.87
CA PRO A 40 2.15 19.20 2.20
C PRO A 40 1.12 18.24 2.82
N VAL A 41 0.92 18.28 4.14
CA VAL A 41 -0.09 17.46 4.81
C VAL A 41 -1.49 17.97 4.42
N LEU A 42 -1.72 19.28 4.52
CA LEU A 42 -3.02 19.88 4.18
C LEU A 42 -3.39 19.69 2.71
N THR A 43 -2.44 19.85 1.79
CA THR A 43 -2.71 19.67 0.35
C THR A 43 -2.93 18.22 -0.01
N THR A 44 -2.18 17.28 0.59
CA THR A 44 -2.41 15.85 0.33
C THR A 44 -3.75 15.39 0.87
N ILE A 45 -4.17 15.86 2.04
CA ILE A 45 -5.53 15.59 2.55
C ILE A 45 -6.57 16.23 1.65
N LYS A 46 -6.38 17.46 1.19
CA LYS A 46 -7.34 18.15 0.30
C LYS A 46 -7.57 17.41 -1.02
N TYR A 47 -6.49 16.94 -1.66
CA TYR A 47 -6.56 16.39 -3.02
C TYR A 47 -6.63 14.86 -3.07
N PHE A 48 -6.22 14.17 -2.01
CA PHE A 48 -6.13 12.71 -1.95
C PHE A 48 -6.75 12.14 -0.66
N ARG A 49 -7.79 12.77 -0.11
CA ARG A 49 -8.47 12.30 1.12
C ARG A 49 -8.92 10.85 1.00
N ASP A 50 -9.43 10.48 -0.16
CA ASP A 50 -9.84 9.13 -0.54
C ASP A 50 -8.71 8.11 -0.39
N GLU A 51 -7.46 8.47 -0.71
CA GLU A 51 -6.33 7.59 -0.42
C GLU A 51 -6.13 7.38 1.08
N TYR A 52 -6.21 8.44 1.89
CA TYR A 52 -6.11 8.30 3.36
C TYR A 52 -7.22 7.41 3.91
N GLU A 53 -8.45 7.57 3.42
CA GLU A 53 -9.60 6.75 3.80
C GLU A 53 -9.41 5.29 3.40
N ALA A 54 -8.90 5.00 2.20
CA ALA A 54 -8.58 3.64 1.78
C ALA A 54 -7.51 2.97 2.66
N HIS A 55 -6.51 3.73 3.14
CA HIS A 55 -5.51 3.21 4.09
C HIS A 55 -6.11 2.93 5.47
N ILE A 56 -7.09 3.73 5.91
CA ILE A 56 -7.72 3.61 7.23
C ILE A 56 -8.78 2.51 7.24
N ARG A 57 -9.69 2.49 6.27
CA ARG A 57 -10.86 1.61 6.22
C ARG A 57 -10.57 0.30 5.51
N ASP A 58 -10.06 0.39 4.28
CA ASP A 58 -9.88 -0.78 3.42
C ASP A 58 -8.54 -1.48 3.62
N LYS A 59 -7.62 -0.84 4.36
CA LYS A 59 -6.24 -1.29 4.54
C LYS A 59 -5.53 -1.53 3.21
N LYS A 60 -5.80 -0.66 2.23
CA LYS A 60 -5.24 -0.70 0.88
C LYS A 60 -4.52 0.60 0.55
N CYS A 61 -3.56 0.51 -0.36
CA CYS A 61 -2.82 1.68 -0.86
C CYS A 61 -3.07 1.83 -2.36
N PRO A 62 -3.99 2.73 -2.78
CA PRO A 62 -4.30 2.94 -4.19
C PRO A 62 -3.08 3.34 -5.03
N ALA A 63 -2.14 4.09 -4.43
CA ALA A 63 -0.88 4.49 -5.06
C ALA A 63 0.17 3.35 -5.14
N VAL A 64 -0.13 2.16 -4.61
CA VAL A 64 0.74 0.97 -4.69
C VAL A 64 2.15 1.21 -4.11
N TYR A 65 2.24 2.04 -3.07
CA TYR A 65 3.52 2.43 -2.46
C TYR A 65 3.73 1.80 -1.07
N CYS A 66 2.69 1.78 -0.25
CA CYS A 66 2.77 1.30 1.13
C CYS A 66 2.83 -0.23 1.16
N LYS A 67 4.04 -0.81 1.24
CA LYS A 67 4.29 -2.26 1.20
C LYS A 67 3.35 -3.10 2.08
N LYS A 68 3.05 -2.65 3.31
CA LYS A 68 2.16 -3.36 4.25
C LYS A 68 0.70 -3.44 3.77
N LEU A 69 0.30 -2.59 2.83
CA LEU A 69 -1.07 -2.45 2.34
C LEU A 69 -1.26 -2.98 0.92
N LEU A 70 -0.22 -3.57 0.33
CA LEU A 70 -0.30 -4.17 -1.00
C LEU A 70 -0.95 -5.54 -0.94
N THR A 71 -1.61 -5.90 -2.02
CA THR A 71 -2.16 -7.22 -2.31
C THR A 71 -1.62 -7.67 -3.65
N TYR A 72 -1.17 -8.93 -3.74
CA TYR A 72 -0.67 -9.50 -4.98
C TYR A 72 -1.63 -10.59 -5.45
N GLU A 73 -2.14 -10.45 -6.67
CA GLU A 73 -3.10 -11.37 -7.25
C GLU A 73 -2.63 -11.84 -8.62
N ILE A 74 -2.81 -13.12 -8.92
CA ILE A 74 -2.39 -13.70 -10.20
C ILE A 74 -3.55 -13.59 -11.19
N ILE A 75 -3.26 -13.06 -12.37
CA ILE A 75 -4.19 -12.98 -13.49
C ILE A 75 -4.13 -14.34 -14.22
N PRO A 76 -5.16 -15.20 -14.12
CA PRO A 76 -5.07 -16.57 -14.62
C PRO A 76 -4.82 -16.64 -16.13
N GLU A 77 -5.41 -15.71 -16.88
CA GLU A 77 -5.32 -15.63 -18.34
C GLU A 77 -3.90 -15.35 -18.84
N LYS A 78 -3.07 -14.65 -18.05
CA LYS A 78 -1.68 -14.33 -18.39
C LYS A 78 -0.67 -15.31 -17.79
N CYS A 79 -1.10 -16.12 -16.83
CA CYS A 79 -0.20 -16.99 -16.08
C CYS A 79 0.10 -18.27 -16.86
N THR A 80 1.36 -18.46 -17.26
CA THR A 80 1.80 -19.65 -18.01
C THR A 80 2.20 -20.84 -17.12
N GLY A 81 2.10 -20.71 -15.79
CA GLY A 81 2.51 -21.77 -14.85
C GLY A 81 4.02 -22.07 -14.86
N CYS A 82 4.87 -21.05 -15.07
CA CYS A 82 6.33 -21.17 -15.20
C CYS A 82 7.08 -21.53 -13.89
N MET A 83 6.35 -21.58 -12.76
CA MET A 83 6.83 -21.84 -11.38
C MET A 83 7.85 -20.86 -10.78
N VAL A 84 8.24 -19.79 -11.47
CA VAL A 84 9.25 -18.83 -10.97
C VAL A 84 8.78 -18.14 -9.68
N CYS A 85 7.54 -17.64 -9.64
CA CYS A 85 6.99 -16.99 -8.44
C CYS A 85 6.88 -17.97 -7.26
N LYS A 86 6.41 -19.21 -7.51
CA LYS A 86 6.29 -20.26 -6.47
C LYS A 86 7.63 -20.60 -5.84
N LYS A 87 8.67 -20.81 -6.65
CA LYS A 87 10.03 -21.11 -6.16
C LYS A 87 10.67 -19.92 -5.44
N GLY A 88 10.37 -18.70 -5.87
CA GLY A 88 10.92 -17.47 -5.28
C GLY A 88 10.21 -17.02 -4.00
N CYS A 89 9.07 -17.59 -3.64
CA CYS A 89 8.29 -17.12 -2.50
C CYS A 89 8.95 -17.53 -1.16
N PRO A 90 9.40 -16.58 -0.32
CA PRO A 90 10.11 -16.89 0.92
C PRO A 90 9.23 -17.61 1.95
N THR A 91 7.91 -17.36 1.94
CA THR A 91 6.94 -17.97 2.86
C THR A 91 6.15 -19.11 2.24
N LYS A 92 6.48 -19.53 1.01
CA LYS A 92 5.76 -20.57 0.26
C LYS A 92 4.25 -20.31 0.14
N ALA A 93 3.84 -19.04 0.11
CA ALA A 93 2.45 -18.60 0.02
C ALA A 93 1.80 -18.84 -1.36
N ILE A 94 2.47 -19.48 -2.31
CA ILE A 94 1.99 -19.61 -3.70
C ILE A 94 1.73 -21.07 -4.03
N GLU A 95 0.50 -21.36 -4.42
CA GLU A 95 0.02 -22.67 -4.85
C GLU A 95 -0.08 -22.75 -6.38
N GLY A 96 -0.11 -23.97 -6.92
CA GLY A 96 -0.27 -24.25 -8.35
C GLY A 96 0.85 -25.12 -8.91
N GLU A 97 0.61 -25.68 -10.10
CA GLU A 97 1.46 -26.66 -10.75
C GLU A 97 2.02 -26.16 -12.09
N LYS A 98 2.92 -26.96 -12.68
CA LYS A 98 3.51 -26.64 -13.97
C LYS A 98 2.42 -26.56 -15.04
N LYS A 99 2.44 -25.49 -15.84
CA LYS A 99 1.43 -25.18 -16.88
C LYS A 99 0.02 -24.88 -16.37
N LEU A 100 -0.19 -24.74 -15.06
CA LEU A 100 -1.45 -24.28 -14.49
C LEU A 100 -1.28 -22.88 -13.86
N PRO A 101 -2.32 -22.03 -13.90
CA PRO A 101 -2.31 -20.76 -13.16
C PRO A 101 -2.02 -20.99 -11.68
N HIS A 102 -1.14 -20.16 -11.11
CA HIS A 102 -0.86 -20.20 -9.68
C HIS A 102 -1.84 -19.33 -8.90
N PHE A 103 -1.91 -19.56 -7.59
CA PHE A 103 -2.72 -18.80 -6.64
C PHE A 103 -1.86 -18.31 -5.46
N ILE A 104 -2.10 -17.09 -4.95
CA ILE A 104 -1.35 -16.52 -3.82
C ILE A 104 -2.26 -16.47 -2.59
N HIS A 105 -1.90 -17.25 -1.57
CA HIS A 105 -2.51 -17.27 -0.25
C HIS A 105 -2.12 -16.02 0.53
N GLN A 106 -3.07 -15.09 0.71
CA GLN A 106 -2.79 -13.77 1.29
C GLN A 106 -2.48 -13.81 2.79
N ASP A 107 -3.00 -14.81 3.49
CA ASP A 107 -2.73 -15.12 4.90
C ASP A 107 -1.26 -15.48 5.15
N LEU A 108 -0.60 -16.11 4.18
CA LEU A 108 0.83 -16.47 4.25
C LEU A 108 1.75 -15.43 3.58
N CYS A 109 1.18 -14.47 2.85
CA CYS A 109 1.93 -13.53 2.03
C CYS A 109 2.51 -12.39 2.89
N ILE A 110 3.85 -12.30 2.95
CA ILE A 110 4.54 -11.19 3.63
C ILE A 110 4.73 -9.95 2.75
N LYS A 111 4.04 -9.89 1.61
CA LYS A 111 4.03 -8.75 0.68
C LYS A 111 5.45 -8.32 0.23
N CYS A 112 6.36 -9.28 0.04
CA CYS A 112 7.76 -9.00 -0.30
C CYS A 112 7.95 -8.42 -1.71
N GLY A 113 7.07 -8.73 -2.66
CA GLY A 113 7.12 -8.27 -4.05
C GLY A 113 7.93 -9.16 -5.00
N ASP A 114 8.57 -10.22 -4.51
CA ASP A 114 9.39 -11.13 -5.32
C ASP A 114 8.63 -11.81 -6.46
N CYS A 115 7.37 -12.18 -6.22
CA CYS A 115 6.54 -12.79 -7.24
C CYS A 115 6.30 -11.82 -8.40
N TYR A 116 5.92 -10.58 -8.09
CA TYR A 116 5.65 -9.52 -9.04
C TYR A 116 6.89 -9.15 -9.85
N SER A 117 8.02 -8.88 -9.20
CA SER A 117 9.26 -8.46 -9.87
C SER A 117 9.87 -9.53 -10.79
N LYS A 118 9.67 -10.82 -10.48
CA LYS A 118 10.22 -11.93 -11.28
C LYS A 118 9.27 -12.42 -12.37
N CYS A 119 8.02 -11.94 -12.41
CA CYS A 119 7.06 -12.35 -13.42
C CYS A 119 7.34 -11.67 -14.76
N LYS A 120 7.72 -12.44 -15.78
CA LYS A 120 8.01 -11.93 -17.13
C LYS A 120 6.77 -11.83 -18.03
N PHE A 121 5.60 -12.18 -17.51
CA PHE A 121 4.34 -12.28 -18.27
C PHE A 121 3.31 -11.24 -17.83
N ASP A 122 3.68 -10.33 -16.94
CA ASP A 122 2.77 -9.35 -16.31
C ASP A 122 1.49 -10.01 -15.77
N ALA A 123 1.64 -11.24 -15.27
CA ALA A 123 0.56 -12.08 -14.81
C ALA A 123 0.22 -11.87 -13.33
N ILE A 124 0.78 -10.84 -12.70
CA ILE A 124 0.56 -10.51 -11.29
C ILE A 124 0.10 -9.07 -11.21
N LYS A 125 -1.12 -8.85 -10.74
CA LYS A 125 -1.67 -7.55 -10.43
C LYS A 125 -1.33 -7.19 -9.00
N VAL A 126 -1.07 -5.91 -8.76
CA VAL A 126 -0.85 -5.33 -7.44
C VAL A 126 -1.86 -4.20 -7.22
N TYR A 127 -2.41 -4.12 -6.01
CA TYR A 127 -3.34 -3.09 -5.55
C TYR A 127 -3.32 -2.94 -4.02
#